data_AF-A0A349WDW0-F1
#
_entry.id   AF-A0A349WDW0-F1
#
_cell.length_a   1.000
_cell.length_b   1.000
_cell.length_c   1.000
_cell.angle_alpha   90.00
_cell.angle_beta   90.00
_cell.angle_gamma   90.00
#
_symmetry.space_group_name_H-M   'P 1'
#
loop_
_entity.id
_entity.type
_entity.pdbx_description
1 polymer ?
#
loop_
_entity_poly.entity_id
_entity_poly.type
_entity_poly.pdbx_seq_one_letter_code
_entity_poly.pdbx_strand_id
1 'polypeptide(L)'
;MENSTKKDPDKQPKPFANKFFLIWFAAIILLIAVVMANSKEINPSYRSISSVDELFIAAEEGRITEAYIQSDPKGGEEWYSVRGYVDDPAFDIDKEGHGTFPFAVKGRITADEYTSLRELLKNNLTEEPSSTIWTDLLFSLLPFLLIIGL
;
A
#
# COMPACT_ATOMS: atom_id res chain seq x y z
N MET A 1 -11.63 -69.86 -34.82
CA MET A 1 -11.54 -68.52 -35.43
C MET A 1 -11.32 -67.54 -34.29
N GLU A 2 -10.07 -67.13 -34.10
CA GLU A 2 -9.68 -66.17 -33.08
C GLU A 2 -9.52 -64.77 -33.70
N ASN A 3 -9.61 -63.75 -32.83
CA ASN A 3 -9.05 -62.40 -32.93
C ASN A 3 -9.89 -61.34 -33.66
N SER A 4 -10.18 -60.13 -33.17
CA SER A 4 -9.92 -59.43 -31.91
C SER A 4 -10.77 -58.16 -31.91
N THR A 5 -11.46 -57.87 -30.82
CA THR A 5 -12.04 -56.56 -30.56
C THR A 5 -10.91 -55.55 -30.34
N LYS A 6 -10.60 -54.71 -31.34
CA LYS A 6 -9.70 -53.57 -31.15
C LYS A 6 -10.40 -52.57 -30.23
N LYS A 7 -10.00 -52.55 -28.95
CA LYS A 7 -10.23 -51.41 -28.05
C LYS A 7 -9.30 -50.29 -28.49
N ASP A 8 -9.85 -49.18 -28.93
CA ASP A 8 -9.14 -47.90 -29.11
C ASP A 8 -8.57 -47.45 -27.75
N PRO A 9 -7.24 -47.35 -27.59
CA PRO A 9 -6.63 -46.91 -26.35
C PRO A 9 -6.17 -45.47 -26.52
N ASP A 10 -7.07 -44.50 -26.74
CA ASP A 10 -6.64 -43.11 -26.62
C ASP A 10 -7.77 -42.12 -26.31
N LYS A 11 -8.29 -42.24 -25.08
CA LYS A 11 -8.92 -41.13 -24.37
C LYS A 11 -8.08 -40.80 -23.15
N GLN A 12 -6.87 -40.31 -23.35
CA GLN A 12 -6.20 -39.56 -22.28
C GLN A 12 -6.62 -38.09 -22.39
N PRO A 13 -7.19 -37.47 -21.34
CA PRO A 13 -7.40 -36.03 -21.34
C PRO A 13 -6.03 -35.38 -21.43
N LYS A 14 -5.78 -34.64 -22.52
CA LYS A 14 -4.56 -33.82 -22.65
C LYS A 14 -4.47 -32.96 -21.38
N PRO A 15 -3.38 -33.05 -20.58
CA PRO A 15 -3.20 -32.09 -19.52
C PRO A 15 -3.17 -30.72 -20.19
N PHE A 16 -3.95 -29.76 -19.67
CA PHE A 16 -3.89 -28.35 -20.05
C PHE A 16 -2.50 -27.82 -19.65
N ALA A 17 -1.45 -28.26 -20.34
CA ALA A 17 -0.10 -27.74 -20.22
C ALA A 17 -0.04 -26.44 -21.03
N ASN A 18 -0.89 -25.49 -20.65
CA ASN A 18 -0.96 -24.19 -21.27
C ASN A 18 0.20 -23.36 -20.70
N LYS A 19 1.41 -23.64 -21.19
CA LYS A 19 2.66 -22.95 -20.82
C LYS A 19 2.53 -21.42 -20.95
N PHE A 20 1.58 -20.97 -21.77
CA PHE A 20 1.14 -19.58 -21.88
C PHE A 20 0.69 -18.97 -20.55
N PHE A 21 -0.05 -19.70 -19.71
CA PHE A 21 -0.46 -19.20 -18.39
C PHE A 21 0.73 -19.04 -17.45
N LEU A 22 1.75 -19.88 -17.53
CA LEU A 22 2.97 -19.74 -16.71
C LEU A 22 3.74 -18.46 -17.05
N ILE A 23 3.83 -18.12 -18.34
CA ILE A 23 4.48 -16.89 -18.80
C ILE A 23 3.69 -15.66 -18.32
N TRP A 24 2.35 -15.69 -18.44
CA TRP A 24 1.48 -14.64 -17.91
C TRP A 24 1.61 -14.47 -16.39
N PHE A 25 1.64 -15.58 -15.65
CA PHE A 25 1.78 -15.55 -14.20
C PHE A 25 3.13 -14.96 -13.77
N ALA A 26 4.20 -15.31 -14.48
CA ALA A 26 5.53 -14.74 -14.24
C ALA A 26 5.54 -13.22 -14.47
N ALA A 27 4.85 -12.73 -15.50
CA ALA A 27 4.73 -11.29 -15.78
C ALA A 27 3.97 -10.54 -14.67
N ILE A 28 2.86 -11.12 -14.17
CA ILE A 28 2.10 -10.55 -13.05
C ILE A 28 2.94 -10.50 -11.78
N ILE A 29 3.64 -11.59 -11.44
CA ILE A 29 4.54 -11.64 -10.27
C ILE A 29 5.62 -10.57 -10.38
N LEU A 30 6.22 -10.41 -11.56
CA LEU A 30 7.24 -9.38 -11.79
C LEU A 30 6.68 -7.97 -11.56
N LEU A 31 5.46 -7.70 -12.03
CA LEU A 31 4.81 -6.40 -11.87
C LEU A 31 4.49 -6.11 -10.40
N ILE A 32 3.98 -7.10 -9.66
CA ILE A 32 3.75 -7.00 -8.21
C ILE A 32 5.07 -6.73 -7.47
N ALA A 33 6.14 -7.46 -7.80
CA ALA A 33 7.44 -7.27 -7.18
C ALA A 33 8.00 -5.85 -7.40
N VAL A 34 7.87 -5.30 -8.61
CA VAL A 34 8.27 -3.92 -8.91
C VAL A 34 7.43 -2.92 -8.11
N VAL A 35 6.11 -3.13 -8.01
CA VAL A 35 5.23 -2.25 -7.23
C VAL A 35 5.59 -2.28 -5.75
N MET A 36 5.78 -3.47 -5.16
CA MET A 36 6.17 -3.61 -3.75
C MET A 36 7.56 -3.02 -3.46
N ALA A 37 8.49 -3.09 -4.42
CA ALA A 37 9.80 -2.45 -4.29
C ALA A 37 9.74 -0.91 -4.32
N ASN A 38 8.70 -0.34 -4.94
CA ASN A 38 8.50 1.11 -5.03
C ASN A 38 7.51 1.65 -3.98
N SER A 39 6.68 0.80 -3.38
CA SER A 39 5.89 1.19 -2.23
C SER A 39 6.85 1.45 -1.07
N LYS A 40 7.02 2.73 -0.70
CA LYS A 40 7.66 3.11 0.57
C LYS A 40 6.76 2.63 1.71
N GLU A 41 6.89 1.36 2.08
CA GLU A 41 6.35 0.87 3.34
C GLU A 41 7.19 1.49 4.47
N ILE A 42 6.64 2.54 5.07
CA ILE A 42 7.18 3.11 6.30
C ILE A 42 7.01 2.05 7.38
N ASN A 43 8.10 1.35 7.71
CA ASN A 43 8.14 0.39 8.80
C ASN A 43 8.52 1.14 10.08
N PRO A 44 7.57 1.40 11.01
CA PRO A 44 7.83 2.19 12.21
C PRO A 44 8.82 1.44 13.12
N SER A 45 10.09 1.81 13.03
CA SER A 45 11.15 1.29 13.88
C SER A 45 11.12 2.08 15.19
N TYR A 46 10.67 1.43 16.26
CA TYR A 46 10.92 1.74 17.68
C TYR A 46 11.11 3.24 18.01
N ARG A 47 10.03 3.92 18.48
CA ARG A 47 9.95 5.35 18.88
C ARG A 47 9.40 6.32 17.82
N SER A 48 8.67 5.81 16.84
CA SER A 48 7.86 6.62 15.92
C SER A 48 6.44 6.79 16.47
N ILE A 49 5.89 8.00 16.36
CA ILE A 49 4.49 8.36 16.65
C ILE A 49 3.55 7.20 16.30
N SER A 50 2.79 6.72 17.28
CA SER A 50 1.99 5.49 17.19
C SER A 50 0.47 5.73 17.28
N SER A 51 0.07 6.90 17.79
CA SER A 51 -1.32 7.29 17.97
C SER A 51 -1.61 8.65 17.36
N VAL A 52 -2.90 8.95 17.18
CA VAL A 52 -3.35 10.28 16.73
C VAL A 52 -2.98 11.34 17.77
N ASP A 53 -3.10 11.03 19.06
CA ASP A 53 -2.72 11.97 20.12
C ASP A 53 -1.22 12.34 20.06
N GLU A 54 -0.35 11.34 19.88
CA GLU A 54 1.10 11.57 19.72
C GLU A 54 1.41 12.38 18.45
N LEU A 55 0.61 12.22 17.40
CA LEU A 55 0.73 12.99 16.16
C LEU A 55 0.45 14.48 16.42
N PHE A 56 -0.60 14.78 17.18
CA PHE A 56 -0.92 16.16 17.55
C PHE A 56 0.16 16.77 18.43
N ILE A 57 0.63 16.04 19.45
CA ILE A 57 1.73 16.51 20.32
C ILE A 57 2.98 16.84 19.48
N ALA A 58 3.38 15.94 18.57
CA ALA A 58 4.54 16.17 17.71
C ALA A 58 4.34 17.32 16.71
N ALA A 59 3.11 17.54 16.24
CA ALA A 59 2.76 18.67 15.38
C ALA A 59 2.82 20.01 16.14
N GLU A 60 2.29 20.06 17.37
CA GLU A 60 2.34 21.23 18.25
C GLU A 60 3.78 21.61 18.63
N GLU A 61 4.62 20.60 18.88
CA GLU A 61 6.05 20.78 19.16
C GLU A 61 6.87 21.14 17.91
N GLY A 62 6.25 21.17 16.72
CA GLY A 62 6.90 21.50 15.46
C GLY A 62 7.93 20.46 14.99
N ARG A 63 7.83 19.22 15.48
CA ARG A 63 8.79 18.14 15.18
C ARG A 63 8.48 17.38 13.89
N ILE A 64 7.31 17.60 13.29
CA ILE A 64 6.92 16.92 12.05
C ILE A 64 7.50 17.70 10.86
N THR A 65 8.45 17.07 10.18
CA THR A 65 9.12 17.67 9.02
C THR A 65 8.28 17.54 7.76
N GLU A 66 7.56 16.43 7.61
CA GLU A 66 6.68 16.16 6.47
C GLU A 66 5.59 15.15 6.88
N ALA A 67 4.36 15.39 6.42
CA ALA A 67 3.22 14.52 6.67
C ALA A 67 2.34 14.39 5.42
N TYR A 68 1.81 13.19 5.23
CA TYR A 68 0.92 12.79 4.16
C TYR A 68 -0.33 12.21 4.81
N ILE A 69 -1.49 12.81 4.55
CA ILE A 69 -2.77 12.34 5.08
C ILE A 69 -3.63 11.77 3.96
N GLN A 70 -4.25 10.63 4.23
CA GLN A 70 -5.11 9.93 3.29
C GLN A 70 -6.32 9.35 4.02
N SER A 71 -7.53 9.49 3.46
CA SER A 71 -8.70 8.81 4.01
C SER A 71 -8.55 7.29 3.91
N ASP A 72 -8.82 6.57 4.99
CA ASP A 72 -8.80 5.11 5.04
C ASP A 72 -10.22 4.58 5.40
N PRO A 73 -11.11 4.44 4.39
CA PRO A 73 -12.52 4.09 4.61
C PRO A 73 -12.73 2.70 5.23
N LYS A 74 -11.69 1.86 5.31
CA LYS A 74 -11.77 0.55 5.97
C LYS A 74 -11.85 0.65 7.48
N GLY A 75 -11.36 1.75 8.07
CA GLY A 75 -11.36 1.96 9.51
C GLY A 75 -12.66 2.57 10.08
N GLY A 76 -13.54 3.09 9.20
CA GLY A 76 -14.82 3.68 9.59
C GLY A 76 -14.97 5.13 9.17
N GLU A 77 -15.99 5.79 9.71
CA GLU A 77 -16.24 7.22 9.51
C GLU A 77 -15.08 8.06 10.07
N GLU A 78 -14.69 9.11 9.33
CA GLU A 78 -13.59 10.02 9.69
C GLU A 78 -12.26 9.29 10.00
N TRP A 79 -12.00 8.18 9.33
CA TRP A 79 -10.78 7.40 9.53
C TRP A 79 -9.71 7.77 8.51
N TYR A 80 -8.50 8.03 9.00
CA TYR A 80 -7.38 8.48 8.21
C TYR A 80 -6.10 7.69 8.49
N SER A 81 -5.22 7.69 7.50
CA SER A 81 -3.86 7.18 7.55
C SER A 81 -2.92 8.35 7.36
N VAL A 82 -2.13 8.66 8.37
CA VAL A 82 -1.14 9.74 8.36
C VAL A 82 0.25 9.11 8.38
N ARG A 83 1.09 9.47 7.42
CA ARG A 83 2.45 8.98 7.28
C ARG A 83 3.40 10.15 7.12
N GLY A 84 4.64 10.02 7.58
CA GLY A 84 5.54 11.17 7.51
C GLY A 84 6.88 10.93 8.15
N TYR A 85 7.56 12.02 8.46
CA TYR A 85 8.85 12.04 9.12
C TYR A 85 8.81 12.99 10.31
N VAL A 86 9.43 12.58 11.43
CA VAL A 86 9.51 13.34 12.68
C VAL A 86 10.97 13.47 13.11
N ASP A 87 11.33 14.64 13.62
CA ASP A 87 12.63 14.90 14.25
C ASP A 87 12.72 14.24 15.63
N ASP A 88 13.88 13.62 15.93
CA ASP A 88 14.15 13.02 17.25
C ASP A 88 14.78 14.03 18.22
N PRO A 89 14.09 14.40 19.31
CA PRO A 89 14.66 15.28 20.33
C PRO A 89 15.78 14.61 21.15
N ALA A 90 15.96 13.29 21.08
CA ALA A 90 17.05 12.56 21.72
C ALA A 90 18.30 12.40 20.83
N PHE A 91 18.30 12.95 19.61
CA PHE A 91 19.46 12.91 18.72
C PHE A 91 20.46 14.00 19.09
N ASP A 92 21.65 13.57 19.51
CA ASP A 92 22.78 14.43 19.84
C ASP A 92 23.25 15.17 18.57
N ILE A 93 23.28 16.50 18.62
CA ILE A 93 23.58 17.40 17.47
C ILE A 93 25.02 17.18 16.95
N ASP A 94 25.84 16.46 17.72
CA ASP A 94 27.24 16.15 17.42
C ASP A 94 27.45 15.05 16.35
N LYS A 95 26.37 14.42 15.85
CA LYS A 95 26.45 13.49 14.72
C LYS A 95 25.84 14.12 13.48
N GLU A 96 26.68 14.42 12.50
CA GLU A 96 26.33 15.00 11.20
C GLU A 96 25.10 14.30 10.58
N GLY A 97 23.95 14.96 10.67
CA GLY A 97 22.69 14.53 10.08
C GLY A 97 21.52 14.68 11.05
N HIS A 98 20.58 15.58 10.74
CA HIS A 98 19.27 15.59 11.38
C HIS A 98 18.59 14.24 11.11
N GLY A 99 18.64 13.33 12.08
CA GLY A 99 18.03 12.02 11.96
C GLY A 99 16.52 12.14 12.07
N THR A 100 15.83 12.21 10.93
CA THR A 100 14.38 12.09 10.89
C THR A 100 13.96 10.63 10.90
N PHE A 101 12.90 10.32 11.64
CA PHE A 101 12.33 8.97 11.71
C PHE A 101 11.00 8.91 11.00
N PRO A 102 10.75 7.87 10.19
CA PRO A 102 9.48 7.74 9.52
C PRO A 102 8.42 7.26 10.52
N PHE A 103 7.20 7.78 10.42
CA PHE A 103 6.06 7.36 11.23
C PHE A 103 4.84 7.02 10.35
N ALA A 104 3.96 6.18 10.89
CA ALA A 104 2.69 5.84 10.28
C ALA A 104 1.64 5.63 11.37
N VAL A 105 0.61 6.47 11.35
CA VAL A 105 -0.49 6.47 12.31
C VAL A 105 -1.78 6.25 11.56
N LYS A 106 -2.66 5.44 12.14
CA LYS A 106 -4.03 5.27 11.65
C LYS A 106 -5.00 5.49 12.79
N GLY A 107 -6.05 6.26 12.55
CA GLY A 107 -7.05 6.53 13.57
C GLY A 107 -8.16 7.43 13.06
N ARG A 108 -9.12 7.68 13.94
CA ARG A 108 -10.16 8.67 13.70
C ARG A 108 -9.57 10.07 13.87
N ILE A 109 -9.81 10.94 12.90
CA ILE A 109 -9.46 12.36 12.94
C ILE A 109 -10.73 13.11 12.56
N THR A 110 -11.36 13.73 13.56
CA THR A 110 -12.60 14.50 13.37
C THR A 110 -12.37 15.73 12.49
N ALA A 111 -13.44 16.32 11.95
CA ALA A 111 -13.33 17.53 11.13
C ALA A 111 -12.59 18.70 11.82
N ASP A 112 -12.80 18.88 13.13
CA ASP A 112 -12.11 19.93 13.91
C ASP A 112 -10.62 19.61 14.05
N GLU A 113 -10.29 18.38 14.44
CA GLU A 113 -8.90 17.90 14.55
C GLU A 113 -8.16 17.98 13.20
N TYR A 114 -8.84 17.65 12.11
CA TYR A 114 -8.29 17.77 10.76
C TYR A 114 -7.90 19.22 10.43
N THR A 115 -8.78 20.16 10.77
CA THR A 115 -8.54 21.59 10.58
C THR A 115 -7.36 22.05 11.43
N SER A 116 -7.29 21.63 12.71
CA SER A 116 -6.16 21.91 13.59
C SER A 116 -4.86 21.33 13.06
N LEU A 117 -4.85 20.09 12.57
CA LEU A 117 -3.66 19.44 12.02
C LEU A 117 -3.14 20.21 10.79
N ARG A 118 -4.05 20.68 9.93
CA ARG A 118 -3.71 21.52 8.77
C ARG A 118 -3.13 22.87 9.19
N GLU A 119 -3.64 23.48 10.25
CA GLU A 119 -3.12 24.75 10.79
C GLU A 119 -1.75 24.60 11.46
N LEU A 120 -1.51 23.48 12.16
CA LEU A 120 -0.25 23.18 12.82
C LEU A 120 0.86 22.88 11.79
N LEU A 121 0.57 22.02 10.81
CA LEU A 121 1.56 21.54 9.85
C LEU A 121 1.73 22.47 8.63
N LYS A 122 0.72 23.28 8.30
CA LYS A 122 0.75 24.25 7.19
C LYS A 122 1.27 23.63 5.89
N ASN A 123 2.48 24.00 5.49
CA ASN A 123 3.11 23.58 4.24
C ASN A 123 3.72 22.17 4.31
N ASN A 124 3.82 21.59 5.50
CA ASN A 124 4.39 20.26 5.72
C ASN A 124 3.32 19.15 5.62
N LEU A 125 2.04 19.50 5.43
CA LEU A 125 0.96 18.52 5.23
C LEU A 125 0.56 18.43 3.77
N THR A 126 0.64 17.23 3.21
CA THR A 126 0.17 16.89 1.87
C THR A 126 -1.05 15.99 1.96
N GLU A 127 -2.14 16.36 1.29
CA GLU A 127 -3.37 15.55 1.23
C GLU A 127 -3.34 14.64 0.00
N GLU A 128 -3.43 13.34 0.23
CA GLU A 128 -3.44 12.33 -0.83
C GLU A 128 -4.87 11.77 -1.02
N PRO A 129 -5.33 11.58 -2.26
CA PRO A 129 -6.59 10.91 -2.52
C PRO A 129 -6.56 9.46 -2.05
N SER A 130 -7.70 8.95 -1.57
CA SER A 130 -7.87 7.59 -1.06
C SER A 130 -7.63 6.51 -2.12
N SER A 131 -7.79 6.85 -3.41
CA SER A 131 -7.57 5.96 -4.55
C SER A 131 -6.79 6.70 -5.64
N THR A 132 -5.88 6.00 -6.31
CA THR A 132 -5.33 6.44 -7.59
C THR A 132 -6.26 5.98 -8.70
N ILE A 133 -6.59 6.87 -9.66
CA ILE A 133 -7.48 6.60 -10.80
C ILE A 133 -7.09 5.31 -11.57
N TRP A 134 -5.79 5.00 -11.60
CA TRP A 134 -5.24 3.81 -12.26
C TRP A 134 -5.65 2.49 -11.60
N THR A 135 -5.71 2.44 -10.27
CA THR A 135 -6.13 1.23 -9.54
C THR A 135 -7.61 0.94 -9.76
N ASP A 136 -8.45 1.97 -9.68
CA ASP A 136 -9.90 1.83 -9.92
C ASP A 136 -10.17 1.40 -11.38
N LEU A 137 -9.42 1.97 -12.33
CA LEU A 137 -9.49 1.56 -13.74
C LEU A 137 -9.02 0.11 -13.93
N LEU A 138 -7.91 -0.31 -13.32
CA LEU A 138 -7.42 -1.68 -13.42
C LEU A 138 -8.45 -2.68 -12.88
N PHE A 139 -9.02 -2.45 -11.69
CA PHE A 139 -10.02 -3.34 -11.12
C PHE A 139 -11.32 -3.36 -11.91
N SER A 140 -11.74 -2.23 -12.48
CA SER A 140 -12.93 -2.20 -13.36
C SER A 140 -12.71 -2.97 -14.67
N LEU A 141 -11.48 -3.04 -15.18
CA LEU A 141 -11.12 -3.75 -16.40
C LEU A 141 -10.72 -5.22 -16.17
N LEU A 142 -10.34 -5.60 -14.94
CA LEU A 142 -9.96 -6.95 -14.54
C LEU A 142 -10.95 -8.06 -14.99
N PRO A 143 -12.29 -7.93 -14.80
CA PRO A 143 -13.22 -8.96 -15.26
C PRO A 143 -13.22 -9.15 -16.78
N PHE A 144 -13.02 -8.07 -17.55
CA PHE A 144 -12.96 -8.14 -19.01
C PHE A 144 -11.67 -8.82 -19.48
N LEU A 145 -10.54 -8.51 -18.84
CA LEU A 145 -9.26 -9.16 -19.12
C LEU A 145 -9.31 -10.67 -18.85
N LEU A 146 -9.97 -11.08 -17.77
CA LEU A 146 -10.17 -12.49 -17.44
C LEU A 146 -11.07 -13.21 -18.45
N ILE A 147 -12.12 -12.56 -18.96
CA ILE A 147 -13.02 -13.14 -19.96
C ILE A 147 -12.34 -13.25 -21.34
N ILE A 148 -11.56 -12.23 -21.74
CA ILE A 148 -10.89 -12.20 -23.05
C ILE A 148 -9.67 -13.13 -23.07
N GLY A 149 -9.01 -13.34 -21.92
CA GLY A 149 -7.84 -14.20 -21.80
C GLY A 149 -8.13 -15.69 -21.54
N LEU A 150 -9.40 -16.09 -21.35
CA LEU A 150 -9.83 -17.47 -21.07
C LEU A 150 -10.15 -18.26 -22.35
#